data_AF-A0A7D3ZF45-F1
#
_entry.id   AF-A0A7D3ZF45-F1
#
_cell.length_a   1.000
_cell.length_b   1.000
_cell.length_c   1.000
_cell.angle_alpha   90.00
_cell.angle_beta   90.00
_cell.angle_gamma   90.00
#
_symmetry.space_group_name_H-M   'P 1'
#
loop_
_entity.id
_entity.type
_entity.pdbx_description
1 polymer ?
#
loop_
_entity_poly.entity_id
_entity_poly.type
_entity_poly.pdbx_seq_one_letter_code
_entity_poly.pdbx_strand_id
1 'polypeptide(L)'
;MSHYTKVRTAITDQDRLVEALHGVGFQEVESHLEAVPLYGYQGDARPERAEVVVRRRHVGAASNDIGFRRAEDGTFEAIISGYDRHRYGPKWLQRLAQRYGHLAALAYAETHGFEVASEETDARTGEIRLTLRRSVHS
;
A
#
# COMPACT_ATOMS: atom_id res chain seq x y z
N MET A 1 1.22 -22.49 13.94
CA MET A 1 1.82 -21.68 12.86
C MET A 1 0.71 -20.86 12.20
N SER A 2 0.75 -19.53 12.30
CA SER A 2 -0.15 -18.69 11.50
C SER A 2 0.41 -18.60 10.08
N HIS A 3 -0.35 -19.08 9.10
CA HIS A 3 0.06 -19.04 7.69
C HIS A 3 -0.05 -17.61 7.15
N TYR A 4 0.99 -17.08 6.51
CA TYR A 4 0.91 -15.84 5.73
C TYR A 4 0.55 -16.13 4.29
N THR A 5 -0.22 -15.23 3.67
CA THR A 5 -0.38 -15.23 2.21
C THR A 5 0.34 -14.05 1.60
N LYS A 6 1.00 -14.33 0.48
CA LYS A 6 1.59 -13.32 -0.40
C LYS A 6 0.58 -12.97 -1.50
N VAL A 7 0.30 -11.69 -1.68
CA VAL A 7 -0.57 -11.19 -2.75
C VAL A 7 0.22 -10.20 -3.58
N ARG A 8 0.35 -10.47 -4.89
CA ARG A 8 0.98 -9.55 -5.83
C ARG A 8 0.13 -8.31 -6.00
N THR A 9 0.79 -7.15 -6.09
CA THR A 9 0.15 -5.86 -6.36
C THR A 9 0.77 -5.23 -7.61
N ALA A 10 0.18 -4.15 -8.11
CA ALA A 10 0.79 -3.31 -9.15
C ALA A 10 1.60 -2.14 -8.58
N ILE A 11 1.86 -2.15 -7.26
CA ILE A 11 2.52 -1.06 -6.54
C ILE A 11 4.03 -1.25 -6.67
N THR A 12 4.76 -0.22 -7.10
CA THR A 12 6.21 -0.29 -7.36
C THR A 12 6.98 0.79 -6.60
N ASP A 13 6.37 1.95 -6.38
CA ASP A 13 6.95 3.06 -5.63
C ASP A 13 6.70 2.91 -4.13
N GLN A 14 7.79 2.95 -3.35
CA GLN A 14 7.78 2.69 -1.91
C GLN A 14 7.20 3.86 -1.10
N ASP A 15 7.58 5.09 -1.44
CA ASP A 15 7.12 6.28 -0.71
C ASP A 15 5.61 6.48 -0.93
N ARG A 16 5.16 6.26 -2.16
CA ARG A 16 3.73 6.31 -2.51
C ARG A 16 2.94 5.17 -1.89
N LEU A 17 3.55 3.99 -1.69
CA LEU A 17 2.95 2.91 -0.90
C LEU A 17 2.75 3.33 0.56
N VAL A 18 3.75 3.95 1.18
CA VAL A 18 3.65 4.46 2.56
C VAL A 18 2.54 5.50 2.68
N GLU A 19 2.51 6.47 1.77
CA GLU A 19 1.46 7.49 1.74
C GLU A 19 0.06 6.88 1.50
N ALA A 20 -0.04 5.86 0.64
CA ALA A 20 -1.29 5.15 0.43
C ALA A 20 -1.75 4.39 1.67
N LEU A 21 -0.82 3.78 2.42
CA LEU A 21 -1.11 3.11 3.69
C LEU A 21 -1.63 4.09 4.75
N HIS A 22 -1.08 5.31 4.81
CA HIS A 22 -1.62 6.40 5.62
C HIS A 22 -3.06 6.73 5.21
N GLY A 23 -3.30 6.86 3.90
CA GLY A 23 -4.63 7.14 3.35
C GLY A 23 -5.68 6.07 3.63
N VAL A 24 -5.29 4.82 3.90
CA VAL A 24 -6.22 3.73 4.26
C VAL A 24 -6.25 3.39 5.75
N GLY A 25 -5.64 4.23 6.59
CA GLY A 25 -5.86 4.24 8.04
C GLY A 25 -4.68 3.84 8.91
N PHE A 26 -3.49 3.59 8.36
CA PHE A 26 -2.29 3.29 9.17
C PHE A 26 -1.46 4.54 9.40
N GLN A 27 -1.42 5.06 10.63
CA GLN A 27 -0.68 6.30 10.94
C GLN A 27 0.83 6.09 11.10
N GLU A 28 1.24 4.87 11.46
CA GLU A 28 2.64 4.50 11.64
C GLU A 28 2.97 3.36 10.68
N VAL A 29 3.85 3.66 9.72
CA VAL A 29 4.35 2.73 8.72
C VAL A 29 5.87 2.87 8.67
N GLU A 30 6.57 1.75 8.82
CA GLU A 30 8.02 1.72 8.67
C GLU A 30 8.38 1.52 7.20
N SER A 31 9.41 2.23 6.73
CA SER A 31 9.97 2.12 5.38
C SER A 31 11.47 1.91 5.49
N HIS A 32 11.95 0.79 4.96
CA HIS A 32 13.34 0.34 5.07
C HIS A 32 13.97 0.17 3.69
N LEU A 33 15.28 0.40 3.59
CA LEU A 33 16.05 0.13 2.35
C LEU A 33 16.17 -1.38 2.08
N GLU A 34 16.29 -2.17 3.15
CA GLU A 34 16.37 -3.62 3.09
C GLU A 34 15.19 -4.25 3.84
N ALA A 35 14.75 -5.42 3.39
CA ALA A 35 13.66 -6.14 4.04
C ALA A 35 14.00 -6.45 5.52
N VAL A 36 13.12 -6.14 6.45
CA VAL A 36 13.28 -6.43 7.89
C VAL A 36 12.34 -7.54 8.33
N PRO A 37 12.64 -8.27 9.44
CA PRO A 37 11.75 -9.31 9.96
C PRO A 37 10.36 -8.80 10.32
N LEU A 38 9.36 -9.64 10.00
CA LEU A 38 8.00 -9.49 10.49
C LEU A 38 7.83 -10.22 11.82
N TYR A 39 6.92 -9.75 12.67
CA TYR A 39 6.62 -10.35 13.96
C TYR A 39 5.19 -10.88 14.05
N GLY A 40 5.04 -12.00 14.75
CA GLY A 40 3.77 -12.62 15.04
C GLY A 40 2.99 -11.97 16.19
N TYR A 41 1.74 -12.43 16.38
CA TYR A 41 0.92 -12.00 17.52
C TYR A 41 1.50 -12.38 18.90
N GLN A 42 2.46 -13.31 18.97
CA GLN A 42 3.20 -13.64 20.21
C GLN A 42 4.49 -12.83 20.36
N GLY A 43 4.82 -11.95 19.41
CA GLY A 43 6.06 -11.16 19.40
C GLY A 43 7.26 -11.95 18.91
N ASP A 44 7.03 -13.14 18.36
CA ASP A 44 8.04 -13.99 17.78
C ASP A 44 8.41 -13.52 16.37
N ALA A 45 9.72 -13.51 16.08
CA ALA A 45 10.21 -13.21 14.73
C ALA A 45 9.74 -14.30 13.75
N ARG A 46 9.36 -13.87 12.56
CA ARG A 46 8.87 -14.73 11.48
C ARG A 46 9.93 -14.86 10.38
N PRO A 47 9.89 -15.93 9.57
CA PRO A 47 10.78 -16.08 8.42
C PRO A 47 10.49 -15.04 7.32
N GLU A 48 9.27 -14.49 7.27
CA GLU A 48 8.91 -13.44 6.33
C GLU A 48 9.60 -12.11 6.67
N ARG A 49 10.07 -11.43 5.62
CA ARG A 49 10.71 -10.11 5.70
C ARG A 49 10.07 -9.17 4.67
N ALA A 50 10.05 -7.87 4.98
CA ALA A 50 9.48 -6.85 4.11
C ALA A 50 10.18 -5.49 4.28
N GLU A 51 10.24 -4.70 3.22
CA GLU A 51 10.81 -3.35 3.20
C GLU A 51 9.84 -2.34 3.82
N VAL A 52 8.52 -2.50 3.59
CA VAL A 52 7.49 -1.65 4.23
C VAL A 52 6.71 -2.48 5.24
N VAL A 53 6.60 -1.99 6.47
CA VAL A 53 6.01 -2.76 7.58
C VAL A 53 5.03 -1.93 8.39
N VAL A 54 3.84 -2.49 8.61
CA VAL A 54 2.90 -2.02 9.63
C VAL A 54 2.98 -2.97 10.82
N ARG A 55 3.50 -2.47 11.94
CA ARG A 55 3.69 -3.27 13.15
C ARG A 55 2.35 -3.67 13.77
N ARG A 56 2.27 -4.89 14.29
CA ARG A 56 1.08 -5.52 14.91
C ARG A 56 0.32 -4.62 15.88
N ARG A 57 1.03 -3.75 16.61
CA ARG A 57 0.45 -2.78 17.56
C ARG A 57 -0.48 -1.76 16.90
N HIS A 58 -0.34 -1.52 15.59
CA HIS A 58 -1.20 -0.66 14.78
C HIS A 58 -2.25 -1.44 13.97
N VAL A 59 -2.19 -2.78 14.00
CA VAL A 59 -3.09 -3.67 13.26
C VAL A 59 -4.20 -4.20 14.19
N GLY A 60 -3.82 -4.69 15.36
CA GLY A 60 -4.73 -5.22 16.37
C GLY A 60 -4.00 -6.00 17.46
N ALA A 61 -4.62 -6.12 18.64
CA ALA A 61 -3.99 -6.76 19.81
C ALA A 61 -3.64 -8.25 19.59
N ALA A 62 -4.41 -8.95 18.74
CA ALA A 62 -4.18 -10.35 18.37
C ALA A 62 -3.63 -10.50 16.93
N SER A 63 -3.20 -9.40 16.32
CA SER A 63 -2.74 -9.37 14.94
C SER A 63 -1.24 -9.63 14.83
N ASN A 64 -0.82 -9.91 13.61
CA ASN A 64 0.60 -9.96 13.25
C ASN A 64 1.00 -8.67 12.54
N ASP A 65 2.29 -8.51 12.25
CA ASP A 65 2.75 -7.46 11.34
C ASP A 65 2.16 -7.69 9.94
N ILE A 66 1.90 -6.59 9.24
CA ILE A 66 1.63 -6.59 7.79
C ILE A 66 2.88 -6.09 7.09
N GLY A 67 3.37 -6.86 6.12
CA GLY A 67 4.55 -6.49 5.33
C GLY A 67 4.21 -6.26 3.86
N PHE A 68 4.99 -5.44 3.20
CA PHE A 68 5.05 -5.36 1.74
C PHE A 68 6.50 -5.59 1.31
N ARG A 69 6.71 -6.70 0.61
CA ARG A 69 8.03 -7.15 0.17
C ARG A 69 8.22 -6.84 -1.30
N ARG A 70 9.35 -6.26 -1.69
CA ARG A 70 9.68 -6.06 -3.10
C ARG A 70 9.92 -7.41 -3.78
N ALA A 71 9.26 -7.62 -4.91
CA ALA A 71 9.43 -8.75 -5.81
C ALA A 71 10.52 -8.46 -6.84
N GLU A 72 10.94 -9.50 -7.56
CA GLU A 72 11.99 -9.42 -8.58
C GLU A 72 11.62 -8.50 -9.74
N ASP A 73 10.32 -8.38 -10.05
CA ASP A 73 9.79 -7.48 -11.07
C ASP A 73 9.65 -6.02 -10.60
N GLY A 74 10.09 -5.72 -9.37
CA GLY A 74 10.03 -4.41 -8.76
C GLY A 74 8.69 -4.06 -8.12
N THR A 75 7.65 -4.89 -8.27
CA THR A 75 6.36 -4.71 -7.59
C THR A 75 6.45 -5.10 -6.11
N PHE A 76 5.49 -4.66 -5.30
CA PHE A 76 5.34 -5.09 -3.92
C PHE A 76 4.35 -6.25 -3.78
N GLU A 77 4.74 -7.27 -3.03
CA GLU A 77 3.88 -8.34 -2.57
C GLU A 77 3.45 -8.09 -1.12
N ALA A 78 2.14 -8.00 -0.89
CA ALA A 78 1.59 -7.90 0.46
C ALA A 78 1.70 -9.25 1.19
N ILE A 79 2.25 -9.25 2.39
CA ILE A 79 2.40 -10.39 3.29
C ILE A 79 1.44 -10.17 4.46
N ILE A 80 0.35 -10.94 4.48
CA ILE A 80 -0.73 -10.77 5.47
C ILE A 80 -1.08 -12.13 6.06
N SER A 81 -1.20 -12.20 7.39
CA SER A 81 -1.53 -13.44 8.07
C SER A 81 -2.94 -13.91 7.69
N GLY A 82 -3.17 -15.22 7.71
CA GLY A 82 -4.50 -15.79 7.47
C GLY A 82 -5.55 -15.27 8.46
N TYR A 83 -5.13 -15.00 9.71
CA TYR A 83 -5.99 -14.39 10.72
C TYR A 83 -6.39 -12.97 10.32
N ASP A 84 -5.43 -12.15 9.87
CA ASP A 84 -5.64 -10.72 9.59
C ASP A 84 -6.37 -10.46 8.26
N ARG A 85 -6.44 -11.46 7.36
CA ARG A 85 -7.08 -11.34 6.04
C ARG A 85 -8.57 -11.02 6.06
N HIS A 86 -9.29 -11.32 7.14
CA HIS A 86 -10.71 -10.92 7.22
C HIS A 86 -10.86 -9.40 7.17
N ARG A 87 -9.87 -8.66 7.70
CA ARG A 87 -9.86 -7.18 7.72
C ARG A 87 -9.04 -6.61 6.56
N TYR A 88 -7.89 -7.21 6.27
CA TYR A 88 -6.93 -6.73 5.27
C TYR A 88 -6.88 -7.63 4.02
N GLY A 89 -8.02 -8.16 3.62
CA GLY A 89 -8.16 -9.05 2.46
C GLY A 89 -8.26 -8.30 1.12
N PRO A 90 -8.75 -8.96 0.05
CA PRO A 90 -8.79 -8.41 -1.30
C PRO A 90 -9.48 -7.04 -1.41
N LYS A 91 -10.60 -6.83 -0.71
CA LYS A 91 -11.31 -5.54 -0.73
C LYS A 91 -10.48 -4.40 -0.13
N TRP A 92 -9.69 -4.68 0.91
CA TRP A 92 -8.79 -3.68 1.51
C TRP A 92 -7.60 -3.41 0.58
N LEU A 93 -7.00 -4.46 0.01
CA LEU A 93 -5.92 -4.33 -0.96
C LEU A 93 -6.35 -3.55 -2.21
N GLN A 94 -7.58 -3.71 -2.67
CA GLN A 94 -8.13 -2.91 -3.77
C GLN A 94 -8.20 -1.42 -3.42
N ARG A 95 -8.65 -1.06 -2.21
CA ARG A 95 -8.64 0.34 -1.75
C ARG A 95 -7.23 0.90 -1.64
N LEU A 96 -6.28 0.11 -1.14
CA LEU A 96 -4.88 0.50 -1.08
C LEU A 96 -4.32 0.75 -2.48
N ALA A 97 -4.56 -0.17 -3.43
CA ALA A 97 -4.11 -0.04 -4.82
C ALA A 97 -4.73 1.19 -5.50
N GLN A 98 -6.02 1.46 -5.25
CA GLN A 98 -6.68 2.65 -5.75
C GLN A 98 -6.06 3.94 -5.21
N ARG A 99 -5.83 4.03 -3.89
CA ARG A 99 -5.18 5.20 -3.28
C ARG A 99 -3.78 5.39 -3.83
N TYR A 100 -3.01 4.31 -3.98
CA TYR A 100 -1.71 4.35 -4.62
C TYR A 100 -1.79 4.87 -6.06
N GLY A 101 -2.72 4.36 -6.86
CA GLY A 101 -2.88 4.76 -8.27
C GLY A 101 -3.21 6.25 -8.41
N HIS A 102 -4.05 6.78 -7.51
CA HIS A 102 -4.35 8.21 -7.45
C HIS A 102 -3.09 9.04 -7.16
N LEU A 103 -2.34 8.71 -6.11
CA LEU A 103 -1.09 9.39 -5.75
C LEU A 103 -0.04 9.31 -6.87
N ALA A 104 0.10 8.15 -7.51
CA ALA A 104 1.01 7.96 -8.63
C ALA A 104 0.61 8.81 -9.85
N ALA A 105 -0.69 8.92 -10.14
CA ALA A 105 -1.18 9.76 -11.23
C ALA A 105 -0.98 11.25 -10.97
N LEU A 106 -1.18 11.72 -9.73
CA LEU A 106 -0.90 13.11 -9.35
C LEU A 106 0.60 13.45 -9.50
N ALA A 107 1.47 12.57 -9.00
CA ALA A 107 2.91 12.73 -9.16
C ALA A 107 3.35 12.71 -10.63
N TYR A 108 2.75 11.84 -11.44
CA TYR A 108 3.00 11.82 -12.88
C TYR A 108 2.59 13.15 -13.53
N ALA A 109 1.42 13.69 -13.18
CA ALA A 109 0.95 14.96 -13.70
C ALA A 109 1.95 16.10 -13.40
N GLU A 110 2.33 16.25 -12.13
CA GLU A 110 3.29 17.27 -11.68
C GLU A 110 4.63 17.16 -12.41
N THR A 111 5.23 15.96 -12.41
CA THR A 111 6.56 15.72 -13.02
C THR A 111 6.58 15.91 -14.54
N HIS A 112 5.43 15.83 -15.21
CA HIS A 112 5.33 15.96 -16.67
C HIS A 112 4.65 17.25 -17.13
N GLY A 113 4.44 18.22 -16.22
CA GLY A 113 3.89 19.54 -16.54
C GLY A 113 2.41 19.51 -16.90
N PHE A 114 1.63 18.69 -16.21
CA PHE A 114 0.19 18.69 -16.25
C PHE A 114 -0.41 19.20 -14.94
N GLU A 115 -1.51 19.92 -15.05
CA GLU A 115 -2.44 20.20 -13.96
C GLU A 115 -3.58 19.18 -13.97
N VAL A 116 -4.15 18.90 -12.80
CA VAL A 116 -5.41 18.17 -12.67
C VAL A 116 -6.55 19.13 -13.00
N ALA A 117 -7.22 18.90 -14.13
CA ALA A 117 -8.37 19.70 -14.56
C ALA A 117 -9.67 19.27 -13.87
N SER A 118 -9.85 17.96 -13.63
CA SER A 118 -10.95 17.43 -12.83
C SER A 118 -10.56 16.12 -12.14
N GLU A 119 -11.18 15.88 -10.99
CA GLU A 119 -11.17 14.62 -10.28
C GLU A 119 -12.61 14.21 -9.98
N GLU A 120 -13.03 13.08 -10.52
CA GLU A 120 -14.37 12.53 -10.35
C GLU A 120 -14.29 11.16 -9.72
N THR A 121 -15.11 10.90 -8.71
CA THR A 121 -15.25 9.57 -8.09
C THR A 121 -16.64 9.02 -8.40
N ASP A 122 -16.71 7.86 -9.05
CA ASP A 122 -17.97 7.15 -9.25
C ASP A 122 -18.49 6.67 -7.88
N ALA A 123 -19.62 7.23 -7.43
CA ALA A 123 -20.19 6.93 -6.12
C ALA A 123 -20.63 5.46 -5.92
N ARG A 124 -20.83 4.72 -7.02
CA ARG A 124 -21.27 3.31 -6.99
C ARG A 124 -20.09 2.34 -7.04
N THR A 125 -19.09 2.62 -7.88
CA THR A 125 -17.94 1.72 -8.07
C THR A 125 -16.72 2.13 -7.24
N GLY A 126 -16.69 3.39 -6.82
CA GLY A 126 -15.54 4.03 -6.21
C GLY A 126 -14.49 4.49 -7.22
N GLU A 127 -14.58 4.18 -8.51
CA GLU A 127 -13.56 4.48 -9.53
C GLU A 127 -13.21 5.99 -9.53
N ILE A 128 -11.92 6.30 -9.53
CA ILE A 128 -11.42 7.68 -9.61
C ILE A 128 -10.96 7.95 -11.03
N ARG A 129 -11.52 8.99 -11.65
CA ARG A 129 -11.11 9.50 -12.96
C ARG A 129 -10.44 10.85 -12.80
N LEU A 130 -9.19 10.93 -13.23
CA LEU A 130 -8.42 12.17 -13.30
C LEU A 130 -8.33 12.65 -14.74
N THR A 131 -8.73 13.89 -14.99
CA THR A 131 -8.51 14.56 -16.28
C THR A 131 -7.29 15.47 -16.13
N LEU A 132 -6.26 15.23 -16.93
CA LEU A 132 -5.04 16.03 -16.92
C LEU A 132 -5.03 17.03 -18.07
N ARG A 133 -4.64 18.27 -17.79
CA ARG A 133 -4.47 19.34 -18.79
C ARG A 133 -3.02 19.79 -18.76
N ARG A 134 -2.41 19.94 -19.94
CA ARG A 134 -1.03 20.46 -20.05
C ARG A 134 -0.97 21.88 -19.51
N SER A 135 -0.06 22.14 -18.59
CA SER A 135 0.19 23.49 -18.08
C SER A 135 0.88 24.32 -19.16
N VAL A 136 0.27 25.44 -19.55
CA VAL A 136 0.91 26.42 -20.44
C VAL A 136 1.64 27.40 -19.54
N HIS A 137 2.94 27.20 -19.34
CA HIS A 137 3.76 28.22 -18.69
C HIS A 137 4.00 29.31 -19.75
N SER A 138 3.41 30.48 -19.54
CA SER A 138 3.66 31.69 -20.33
C SER A 138 4.91 32.41 -19.83
#